data_AF-T0IXW8-F1
#
_entry.id   AF-T0IXW8-F1
#
_cell.length_a   1.000
_cell.length_b   1.000
_cell.length_c   1.000
_cell.angle_alpha   90.00
_cell.angle_beta   90.00
_cell.angle_gamma   90.00
#
_symmetry.space_group_name_H-M   'P 1'
#
loop_
_entity.id
_entity.type
_entity.pdbx_description
1 polymer ?
#
loop_
_entity_poly.entity_id
_entity_poly.type
_entity_poly.pdbx_seq_one_letter_code
_entity_poly.pdbx_strand_id
1 'polypeptide(L)'
;MFASRGPSSQEGKASVVLPRYNLFGQNELIFDYNLLLANKKKCEGTLPENVRVAIQPTSTIDFSHAYHALQMPDLATFAGAGYPFTIRPDLAETMVIMGGNPSPGAVEAFLGMMGRFADSTGLPATRVTVTSQIEPSELEGKDILVLGASSVASSEQLFGSAPVRYHDGALHVTERTALQSAQNFFALGGRSSPEEAEQILYNARGFSGIVGFRSPFDSGRSVVALIADDPNALPQLVNGMADTKINAQIQGDLAVTDGEGMTSFAVGPTYWVGSLPVWMRVAYWFSQRPILMAASGLLLALLLAGPAYFYLNRQARRRLRDADEA
;
A
#
# COMPACT_ATOMS: atom_id res chain seq x y z
N MET A 1 -16.62 -56.46 -33.00
CA MET A 1 -15.41 -56.02 -32.27
C MET A 1 -15.51 -54.52 -32.06
N PHE A 2 -16.01 -54.09 -30.89
CA PHE A 2 -16.05 -52.67 -30.54
C PHE A 2 -14.73 -52.33 -29.83
N ALA A 3 -13.84 -51.63 -30.53
CA ALA A 3 -12.65 -51.07 -29.92
C ALA A 3 -13.10 -50.04 -28.87
N SER A 4 -12.93 -50.38 -27.58
CA SER A 4 -13.11 -49.44 -26.49
C SER A 4 -12.11 -48.29 -26.70
N ARG A 5 -12.61 -47.13 -27.14
CA ARG A 5 -11.81 -45.91 -27.18
C ARG A 5 -11.33 -45.66 -25.75
N GLY A 6 -10.02 -45.72 -25.55
CA GLY A 6 -9.40 -45.38 -24.27
C GLY A 6 -9.67 -43.93 -23.87
N PRO A 7 -9.29 -43.54 -22.65
CA PRO A 7 -9.42 -42.15 -22.20
C PRO A 7 -8.69 -41.22 -23.18
N SER A 8 -9.40 -40.23 -23.70
CA SER A 8 -8.83 -39.19 -24.55
C SER A 8 -8.60 -37.94 -23.71
N SER A 9 -7.35 -37.48 -23.61
CA SER A 9 -7.01 -36.16 -23.06
C SER A 9 -6.81 -35.15 -24.20
N GLN A 10 -7.17 -33.91 -23.94
CA GLN A 10 -6.75 -32.77 -24.76
C GLN A 10 -6.04 -31.78 -23.85
N GLU A 11 -4.90 -31.29 -24.33
CA GLU A 11 -4.12 -30.27 -23.64
C GLU A 11 -4.13 -28.99 -24.46
N GLY A 12 -4.29 -27.87 -23.77
CA GLY A 12 -4.26 -26.54 -24.37
C GLY A 12 -3.38 -25.63 -23.55
N LYS A 13 -2.75 -24.65 -24.21
CA LYS A 13 -2.05 -23.55 -23.55
C LYS A 13 -2.79 -22.26 -23.88
N ALA A 14 -3.00 -21.45 -22.85
CA ALA A 14 -3.57 -20.12 -22.99
C ALA A 14 -2.75 -19.15 -22.13
N SER A 15 -2.63 -17.92 -22.60
CA SER A 15 -2.05 -16.82 -21.84
C SER A 15 -3.13 -15.79 -21.60
N VAL A 16 -3.32 -15.42 -20.33
CA VAL A 16 -4.29 -14.40 -19.92
C VAL A 16 -3.53 -13.29 -19.22
N VAL A 17 -3.71 -12.06 -19.68
CA VAL A 17 -3.13 -10.90 -19.01
C VAL A 17 -4.02 -10.53 -17.84
N LEU A 18 -3.47 -10.61 -16.62
CA LEU A 18 -4.15 -10.14 -15.42
C LEU A 18 -4.11 -8.60 -15.40
N PRO A 19 -5.27 -7.92 -15.39
CA PRO A 19 -5.29 -6.47 -15.34
C PRO A 19 -4.71 -5.98 -14.02
N ARG A 20 -3.71 -5.10 -14.09
CA ARG A 20 -2.97 -4.60 -12.92
C ARG A 20 -3.87 -3.91 -11.89
N TYR A 21 -4.96 -3.30 -12.33
CA TYR A 21 -5.92 -2.60 -11.47
C TYR A 21 -6.83 -3.55 -10.65
N ASN A 22 -6.79 -4.86 -10.92
CA ASN A 22 -7.50 -5.88 -10.15
C ASN A 22 -6.60 -6.56 -9.10
N LEU A 23 -5.30 -6.22 -9.05
CA LEU A 23 -4.35 -6.85 -8.14
C LEU A 23 -4.17 -5.99 -6.89
N PHE A 24 -4.55 -6.54 -5.74
CA PHE A 24 -4.46 -5.93 -4.41
C PHE A 24 -3.62 -6.79 -3.45
N GLY A 25 -3.67 -6.51 -2.15
CA GLY A 25 -2.93 -7.26 -1.14
C GLY A 25 -3.36 -8.73 -1.02
N GLN A 26 -4.65 -9.03 -1.18
CA GLN A 26 -5.19 -10.38 -1.23
C GLN A 26 -5.97 -10.54 -2.53
N ASN A 27 -5.66 -11.60 -3.29
CA ASN A 27 -6.26 -11.85 -4.60
C ASN A 27 -6.77 -13.28 -4.67
N GLU A 28 -7.97 -13.45 -5.21
CA GLU A 28 -8.55 -14.75 -5.49
C GLU A 28 -8.60 -14.97 -7.00
N LEU A 29 -8.08 -16.11 -7.46
CA LEU A 29 -8.14 -16.52 -8.87
C LEU A 29 -9.06 -17.73 -8.99
N ILE A 30 -10.25 -17.49 -9.56
CA ILE A 30 -11.28 -18.51 -9.74
C ILE A 30 -11.21 -19.02 -11.20
N PHE A 31 -11.14 -20.34 -11.35
CA PHE A 31 -11.21 -21.01 -12.64
C PHE A 31 -12.56 -21.71 -12.77
N ASP A 32 -13.45 -21.14 -13.57
CA ASP A 32 -14.77 -21.71 -13.85
C ASP A 32 -14.74 -22.53 -15.15
N TYR A 33 -15.23 -23.77 -15.09
CA TYR A 33 -15.24 -24.71 -16.19
C TYR A 33 -16.67 -25.04 -16.61
N ASN A 34 -17.17 -24.31 -17.59
CA ASN A 34 -18.49 -24.59 -18.14
C ASN A 34 -18.44 -25.70 -19.21
N LEU A 35 -18.76 -26.93 -18.80
CA LEU A 35 -18.79 -28.11 -19.67
C LEU A 35 -20.16 -28.27 -20.35
N LEU A 36 -20.22 -27.98 -21.65
CA LEU A 36 -21.43 -28.14 -22.45
C LEU A 36 -21.44 -29.49 -23.16
N LEU A 37 -22.47 -30.30 -22.89
CA LEU A 37 -22.67 -31.58 -23.58
C LEU A 37 -23.12 -31.35 -25.02
N ALA A 38 -22.40 -31.95 -25.97
CA ALA A 38 -22.72 -31.87 -27.40
C ALA A 38 -24.09 -32.48 -27.75
N ASN A 39 -24.55 -33.49 -27.00
CA ASN A 39 -25.87 -34.08 -27.19
C ASN A 39 -26.55 -34.33 -25.83
N LYS A 40 -27.48 -33.45 -25.47
CA LYS A 40 -28.41 -33.66 -24.35
C LYS A 40 -29.49 -34.62 -24.82
N LYS A 41 -29.25 -35.93 -24.76
CA LYS A 41 -30.30 -36.93 -25.03
C LYS A 41 -31.56 -36.58 -24.24
N LYS A 42 -32.74 -36.78 -24.83
CA LYS A 42 -34.03 -36.46 -24.19
C LYS A 42 -34.13 -37.19 -22.85
N CYS A 43 -34.25 -36.42 -21.77
CA CYS A 43 -34.57 -36.90 -20.42
C CYS A 43 -33.50 -37.75 -19.69
N GLU A 44 -32.22 -37.75 -20.11
CA GLU A 44 -31.16 -38.48 -19.37
C GLU A 44 -30.50 -37.66 -18.24
N GLY A 45 -30.65 -36.32 -18.21
CA GLY A 45 -30.48 -35.47 -17.01
C GLY A 45 -29.12 -35.43 -16.28
N THR A 46 -28.20 -36.37 -16.51
CA THR A 46 -26.98 -36.53 -15.73
C THR A 46 -25.75 -36.11 -16.52
N LEU A 47 -24.93 -35.24 -15.94
CA LEU A 47 -23.59 -34.92 -16.45
C LEU A 47 -22.71 -36.19 -16.34
N PRO A 48 -21.88 -36.51 -17.35
CA PRO A 48 -20.94 -37.63 -17.27
C PRO A 48 -19.88 -37.40 -16.19
N GLU A 49 -19.67 -38.37 -15.29
CA GLU A 49 -18.64 -38.30 -14.24
C GLU A 49 -17.20 -38.53 -14.76
N ASN A 50 -17.07 -38.91 -16.03
CA ASN A 50 -15.79 -39.27 -16.65
C ASN A 50 -15.09 -38.08 -17.35
N VAL A 51 -15.62 -36.86 -17.22
CA VAL A 51 -14.96 -35.65 -17.73
C VAL A 51 -14.24 -34.96 -16.58
N ARG A 52 -12.92 -34.83 -16.68
CA ARG A 52 -12.09 -34.12 -15.71
C ARG A 52 -11.39 -32.97 -16.39
N VAL A 53 -11.35 -31.84 -15.71
CA VAL A 53 -10.58 -30.67 -16.13
C VAL A 53 -9.61 -30.35 -14.99
N ALA A 54 -8.36 -30.02 -15.34
CA ALA A 54 -7.33 -29.66 -14.40
C ALA A 54 -6.40 -28.62 -15.01
N ILE A 55 -5.80 -27.81 -14.14
CA ILE A 55 -4.70 -26.92 -14.51
C ILE A 55 -3.41 -27.71 -14.36
N GLN A 56 -2.55 -27.66 -15.37
CA GLN A 56 -1.26 -28.32 -15.28
C GLN A 56 -0.39 -27.66 -14.19
N PRO A 57 0.39 -28.43 -13.43
CA PRO A 57 1.29 -27.89 -12.40
C PRO A 57 2.42 -27.02 -12.98
N THR A 58 2.62 -27.05 -14.30
CA THR A 58 3.56 -26.21 -15.04
C THR A 58 2.99 -24.84 -15.41
N SER A 59 1.73 -24.55 -15.06
CA SER A 59 1.17 -23.20 -15.22
C SER A 59 1.86 -22.23 -14.28
N THR A 60 2.21 -21.04 -14.77
CA THR A 60 2.97 -20.04 -14.02
C THR A 60 2.26 -18.69 -14.04
N ILE A 61 2.46 -17.89 -12.99
CA ILE A 61 2.10 -16.47 -12.97
C ILE A 61 3.39 -15.68 -13.15
N ASP A 62 3.44 -14.83 -14.17
CA ASP A 62 4.64 -14.07 -14.53
C ASP A 62 4.55 -12.62 -14.03
N PHE A 63 5.42 -12.28 -13.07
CA PHE A 63 5.63 -10.92 -12.55
C PHE A 63 6.98 -10.31 -12.96
N SER A 64 7.70 -10.91 -13.92
CA SER A 64 9.06 -10.47 -14.31
C SER A 64 9.17 -9.01 -14.78
N HIS A 65 8.08 -8.45 -15.28
CA HIS A 65 8.00 -7.05 -15.73
C HIS A 65 7.39 -6.10 -14.69
N ALA A 66 7.09 -6.59 -13.48
CA ALA A 66 6.62 -5.75 -12.38
C ALA A 66 7.82 -5.10 -11.66
N TYR A 67 7.72 -3.81 -11.40
CA TYR A 67 8.68 -3.12 -10.54
C TYR A 67 8.27 -3.31 -9.09
N HIS A 68 9.20 -3.76 -8.26
CA HIS A 68 9.00 -3.81 -6.82
C HIS A 68 9.32 -2.44 -6.24
N ALA A 69 8.31 -1.60 -6.10
CA ALA A 69 8.46 -0.29 -5.48
C ALA A 69 7.16 0.14 -4.79
N LEU A 70 7.28 0.72 -3.60
CA LEU A 70 6.15 1.26 -2.85
C LEU A 70 6.56 2.57 -2.18
N GLN A 71 5.64 3.54 -2.17
CA GLN A 71 5.81 4.77 -1.38
C GLN A 71 5.23 4.50 0.01
N MET A 72 6.10 4.53 1.02
CA MET A 72 5.77 4.32 2.43
C MET A 72 5.89 5.65 3.20
N PRO A 73 5.29 5.78 4.39
CA PRO A 73 4.29 4.88 4.97
C PRO A 73 2.96 4.88 4.19
N ASP A 74 2.38 3.69 4.03
CA ASP A 74 1.01 3.50 3.52
C ASP A 74 0.32 2.36 4.29
N LEU A 75 -0.55 2.73 5.23
CA LEU A 75 -1.31 1.83 6.08
C LEU A 75 -2.29 0.96 5.29
N ALA A 76 -2.64 1.30 4.05
CA ALA A 76 -3.48 0.44 3.21
C ALA A 76 -2.81 -0.91 2.93
N THR A 77 -1.49 -0.93 2.77
CA THR A 77 -0.73 -2.17 2.53
C THR A 77 -0.62 -3.03 3.79
N PHE A 78 -0.52 -2.39 4.95
CA PHE A 78 -0.56 -3.03 6.26
C PHE A 78 -1.94 -3.61 6.56
N ALA A 79 -2.99 -2.80 6.44
CA ALA A 79 -4.36 -3.22 6.65
C ALA A 79 -4.75 -4.32 5.65
N GLY A 80 -4.39 -4.21 4.37
CA GLY A 80 -4.79 -5.16 3.34
C GLY A 80 -4.13 -6.54 3.45
N ALA A 81 -2.80 -6.60 3.63
CA ALA A 81 -2.05 -7.86 3.57
C ALA A 81 -0.98 -8.03 4.66
N GLY A 82 -0.87 -7.08 5.59
CA GLY A 82 0.15 -7.11 6.65
C GLY A 82 1.54 -6.70 6.21
N TYR A 83 1.68 -6.03 5.06
CA TYR A 83 2.97 -5.48 4.62
C TYR A 83 3.45 -4.39 5.60
N PRO A 84 4.75 -4.29 5.92
CA PRO A 84 5.88 -5.08 5.40
C PRO A 84 6.16 -6.40 6.13
N PHE A 85 5.42 -6.72 7.20
CA PHE A 85 5.69 -7.89 8.05
C PHE A 85 5.53 -9.23 7.32
N THR A 86 4.65 -9.27 6.32
CA THR A 86 4.32 -10.48 5.55
C THR A 86 5.23 -10.72 4.33
N ILE A 87 6.31 -9.94 4.15
CA ILE A 87 7.33 -10.21 3.11
C ILE A 87 7.99 -11.58 3.36
N ARG A 88 8.25 -11.91 4.63
CA ARG A 88 8.76 -13.21 5.06
C ARG A 88 7.59 -14.04 5.61
N PRO A 89 7.27 -15.21 5.03
CA PRO A 89 6.11 -15.97 5.46
C PRO A 89 6.15 -16.43 6.92
N ASP A 90 7.34 -16.60 7.49
CA ASP A 90 7.62 -16.99 8.88
C ASP A 90 7.76 -15.79 9.84
N LEU A 91 7.63 -14.56 9.33
CA LEU A 91 7.80 -13.28 10.02
C LEU A 91 9.21 -13.09 10.63
N ALA A 92 10.23 -13.71 10.05
CA ALA A 92 11.60 -13.66 10.57
C ALA A 92 12.24 -12.27 10.70
N GLU A 93 11.74 -11.30 9.93
CA GLU A 93 12.23 -9.92 9.93
C GLU A 93 11.29 -8.98 10.71
N THR A 94 10.41 -9.54 11.55
CA THR A 94 9.46 -8.77 12.38
C THR A 94 9.91 -8.74 13.84
N MET A 95 9.94 -7.53 14.41
CA MET A 95 10.04 -7.29 15.84
C MET A 95 8.71 -6.76 16.36
N VAL A 96 8.18 -7.34 17.43
CA VAL A 96 7.02 -6.83 18.15
C VAL A 96 7.47 -6.20 19.46
N ILE A 97 7.08 -4.95 19.68
CA ILE A 97 7.32 -4.23 20.92
C ILE A 97 6.01 -4.14 21.70
N MET A 98 6.02 -4.67 22.93
CA MET A 98 4.91 -4.57 23.89
C MET A 98 5.45 -4.10 25.23
N GLY A 99 4.62 -3.47 26.07
CA GLY A 99 5.04 -3.08 27.43
C GLY A 99 5.49 -4.30 28.25
N GLY A 100 6.40 -4.11 29.21
CA GLY A 100 6.92 -5.20 30.05
C GLY A 100 5.83 -5.97 30.83
N ASN A 101 4.71 -5.31 31.10
CA ASN A 101 3.47 -5.92 31.58
C ASN A 101 2.34 -5.55 30.60
N PRO A 102 2.16 -6.30 29.48
CA PRO A 102 1.16 -5.96 28.50
C PRO A 102 -0.25 -6.21 29.05
N SER A 103 -1.22 -5.37 28.67
CA SER A 103 -2.62 -5.60 29.03
C SER A 103 -3.17 -6.84 28.33
N PRO A 104 -4.26 -7.45 28.84
CA PRO A 104 -4.95 -8.52 28.13
C PRO A 104 -5.32 -8.14 26.70
N GLY A 105 -5.82 -6.92 26.47
CA GLY A 105 -6.16 -6.46 25.12
C GLY A 105 -4.95 -6.29 24.20
N ALA A 106 -3.78 -5.89 24.71
CA ALA A 106 -2.56 -5.84 23.92
C ALA A 106 -2.09 -7.24 23.50
N VAL A 107 -2.20 -8.22 24.40
CA VAL A 107 -1.89 -9.63 24.10
C VAL A 107 -2.88 -10.22 23.09
N GLU A 108 -4.18 -9.94 23.25
CA GLU A 108 -5.20 -10.36 22.30
C GLU A 108 -4.99 -9.74 20.91
N ALA A 109 -4.70 -8.44 20.84
CA ALA A 109 -4.36 -7.76 19.60
C ALA A 109 -3.09 -8.36 18.95
N PHE A 110 -2.06 -8.68 19.74
CA PHE A 110 -0.87 -9.37 19.25
C PHE A 110 -1.21 -10.71 18.59
N LEU A 111 -1.97 -11.55 19.28
CA LEU A 111 -2.38 -12.86 18.76
C LEU A 111 -3.25 -12.72 17.51
N GLY A 112 -4.17 -11.75 17.50
CA GLY A 112 -4.99 -11.43 16.33
C GLY A 112 -4.15 -10.99 15.12
N MET A 113 -3.15 -10.14 15.34
CA MET A 113 -2.21 -9.72 14.28
C MET A 113 -1.39 -10.90 13.75
N MET A 114 -0.86 -11.76 14.63
CA MET A 114 -0.11 -12.95 14.22
C MET A 114 -0.99 -13.91 13.41
N GLY A 115 -2.24 -14.10 13.82
CA GLY A 115 -3.24 -14.90 13.08
C GLY A 115 -3.52 -14.30 11.70
N ARG A 116 -3.74 -12.99 11.62
CA ARG A 116 -3.98 -12.28 10.36
C ARG A 116 -2.78 -12.35 9.41
N PHE A 117 -1.56 -12.21 9.93
CA PHE A 117 -0.36 -12.36 9.12
C PHE A 117 -0.18 -13.79 8.62
N ALA A 118 -0.45 -14.78 9.47
CA ALA A 118 -0.38 -16.19 9.08
C ALA A 118 -1.44 -16.57 8.04
N ASP A 119 -2.64 -16.00 8.12
CA ASP A 119 -3.70 -16.15 7.11
C ASP A 119 -3.26 -15.57 5.75
N SER A 120 -2.62 -14.39 5.78
CA SER A 120 -2.08 -13.73 4.58
C SER A 120 -0.94 -14.52 3.92
N THR A 121 -0.02 -15.08 4.72
CA THR A 121 1.18 -15.79 4.19
C THR A 121 0.97 -17.29 4.00
N GLY A 122 -0.09 -17.87 4.57
CA GLY A 122 -0.34 -19.31 4.62
C GLY A 122 0.62 -20.08 5.55
N LEU A 123 1.43 -19.40 6.35
CA LEU A 123 2.40 -20.01 7.28
C LEU A 123 2.32 -19.38 8.68
N PRO A 124 2.50 -20.18 9.75
CA PRO A 124 2.48 -19.66 11.11
C PRO A 124 3.67 -18.71 11.37
N ALA A 125 3.43 -17.68 12.19
CA ALA A 125 4.43 -16.69 12.63
C ALA A 125 5.48 -17.28 13.59
N THR A 126 6.33 -18.19 13.12
CA THR A 126 7.26 -18.94 13.97
C THR A 126 8.55 -18.20 14.34
N ARG A 127 8.92 -17.15 13.61
CA ARG A 127 10.20 -16.43 13.80
C ARG A 127 10.04 -14.96 14.17
N VAL A 128 8.84 -14.57 14.61
CA VAL A 128 8.61 -13.26 15.20
C VAL A 128 9.38 -13.13 16.51
N THR A 129 10.03 -11.99 16.73
CA THR A 129 10.68 -11.67 18.02
C THR A 129 9.78 -10.72 18.80
N VAL A 130 9.59 -10.95 20.10
CA VAL A 130 8.83 -10.06 20.98
C VAL A 130 9.77 -9.49 22.03
N THR A 131 9.78 -8.18 22.22
CA THR A 131 10.59 -7.49 23.22
C THR A 131 9.77 -6.42 23.94
N SER A 132 10.21 -6.05 25.14
CA SER A 132 9.69 -4.89 25.86
C SER A 132 10.67 -3.72 25.91
N GLN A 133 11.84 -3.88 25.29
CA GLN A 133 12.92 -2.91 25.34
C GLN A 133 13.12 -2.28 23.96
N ILE A 134 13.49 -1.01 23.95
CA ILE A 134 13.83 -0.26 22.74
C ILE A 134 15.36 -0.22 22.64
N GLU A 135 15.94 -1.33 22.19
CA GLU A 135 17.39 -1.50 22.08
C GLU A 135 17.80 -1.46 20.60
N PRO A 136 18.54 -0.43 20.12
CA PRO A 136 18.84 -0.24 18.69
C PRO A 136 19.48 -1.46 18.03
N SER A 137 20.36 -2.14 18.75
CA SER A 137 21.11 -3.30 18.24
C SER A 137 20.21 -4.51 17.93
N GLU A 138 19.06 -4.63 18.59
CA GLU A 138 18.09 -5.70 18.32
C GLU A 138 17.04 -5.31 17.26
N LEU A 139 16.86 -4.01 17.05
CA LEU A 139 15.85 -3.42 16.17
C LEU A 139 16.36 -3.15 14.75
N GLU A 140 17.68 -3.10 14.57
CA GLU A 140 18.31 -2.95 13.26
C GLU A 140 17.91 -4.08 12.30
N GLY A 141 17.61 -3.72 11.04
CA GLY A 141 17.27 -4.70 9.99
C GLY A 141 15.89 -5.35 10.10
N LYS A 142 15.04 -4.95 11.07
CA LYS A 142 13.69 -5.48 11.27
C LYS A 142 12.60 -4.43 11.09
N ASP A 143 11.44 -4.87 10.62
CA ASP A 143 10.20 -4.09 10.66
C ASP A 143 9.58 -4.22 12.06
N ILE A 144 9.12 -3.10 12.62
CA ILE A 144 8.73 -3.02 14.03
C ILE A 144 7.22 -2.84 14.15
N LEU A 145 6.55 -3.76 14.85
CA LEU A 145 5.15 -3.67 15.23
C LEU A 145 5.04 -3.27 16.70
N VAL A 146 4.47 -2.11 17.00
CA VAL A 146 4.26 -1.64 18.37
C VAL A 146 2.81 -1.88 18.76
N LEU A 147 2.58 -2.52 19.91
CA LEU A 147 1.24 -2.77 20.45
C LEU A 147 1.19 -2.30 21.90
N GLY A 148 0.35 -1.30 22.21
CA GLY A 148 0.23 -0.85 23.60
C GLY A 148 -0.48 0.48 23.80
N ALA A 149 -0.15 1.12 24.92
CA ALA A 149 -0.72 2.41 25.28
C ALA A 149 -0.17 3.54 24.39
N SER A 150 -0.97 4.58 24.16
CA SER A 150 -0.57 5.83 23.50
C SER A 150 0.71 6.44 24.09
N SER A 151 0.94 6.25 25.39
CA SER A 151 2.14 6.72 26.09
C SER A 151 3.46 6.15 25.53
N VAL A 152 3.45 5.04 24.77
CA VAL A 152 4.66 4.53 24.12
C VAL A 152 5.23 5.52 23.10
N ALA A 153 4.38 6.39 22.55
CA ALA A 153 4.78 7.46 21.63
C ALA A 153 5.54 8.61 22.32
N SER A 154 5.79 8.53 23.64
CA SER A 154 6.70 9.44 24.35
C SER A 154 8.18 9.07 24.15
N SER A 155 8.48 7.89 23.59
CA SER A 155 9.85 7.46 23.33
C SER A 155 10.40 8.15 22.09
N GLU A 156 11.18 9.21 22.26
CA GLU A 156 11.86 9.93 21.15
C GLU A 156 12.78 9.01 20.32
N GLN A 157 13.35 7.98 20.93
CA GLN A 157 14.23 7.03 20.26
C GLN A 157 13.49 6.19 19.21
N LEU A 158 12.21 5.87 19.46
CA LEU A 158 11.39 5.07 18.54
C LEU A 158 10.47 5.96 17.69
N PHE A 159 9.81 6.95 18.29
CA PHE A 159 8.81 7.81 17.65
C PHE A 159 9.38 9.15 17.14
N GLY A 160 10.71 9.36 17.16
CA GLY A 160 11.31 10.61 16.71
C GLY A 160 11.00 10.98 15.25
N SER A 161 10.77 9.98 14.39
CA SER A 161 10.35 10.11 12.98
C SER A 161 8.84 9.94 12.74
N ALA A 162 8.05 9.73 13.80
CA ALA A 162 6.62 9.49 13.70
C ALA A 162 5.83 10.79 13.43
N PRO A 163 4.67 10.71 12.76
CA PRO A 163 3.78 11.86 12.56
C PRO A 163 3.02 12.28 13.83
N VAL A 164 3.18 11.54 14.93
CA VAL A 164 2.53 11.80 16.21
C VAL A 164 3.54 11.77 17.35
N ARG A 165 3.27 12.53 18.41
CA ARG A 165 4.02 12.54 19.67
C ARG A 165 3.07 12.56 20.85
N TYR A 166 3.48 11.93 21.95
CA TYR A 166 2.72 11.95 23.19
C TYR A 166 3.27 13.02 24.14
N HIS A 167 2.55 14.12 24.34
CA HIS A 167 2.89 15.21 25.25
C HIS A 167 1.65 15.60 26.08
N ASP A 168 1.85 16.12 27.29
CA ASP A 168 0.76 16.62 28.17
C ASP A 168 -0.40 15.66 28.41
N GLY A 169 -0.16 14.34 28.30
CA GLY A 169 -1.17 13.31 28.52
C GLY A 169 -2.05 13.02 27.31
N ALA A 170 -1.73 13.56 26.13
CA ALA A 170 -2.46 13.33 24.89
C ALA A 170 -1.52 13.11 23.69
N LEU A 171 -2.06 12.55 22.62
CA LEU A 171 -1.37 12.43 21.33
C LEU A 171 -1.58 13.70 20.51
N HIS A 172 -0.47 14.29 20.08
CA HIS A 172 -0.43 15.44 19.21
C HIS A 172 0.18 15.06 17.87
N VAL A 173 -0.32 15.67 16.81
CA VAL A 173 0.23 15.51 15.46
C VAL A 173 1.42 16.46 15.31
N THR A 174 2.52 15.99 14.74
CA THR A 174 3.69 16.87 14.52
C THR A 174 3.37 17.93 13.48
N GLU A 175 3.52 19.21 13.83
CA GLU A 175 3.34 20.34 12.92
C GLU A 175 4.33 20.28 11.75
N ARG A 176 3.85 20.63 10.54
CA ARG A 176 4.70 20.71 9.34
C ARG A 176 5.50 22.01 9.32
N THR A 177 6.75 21.95 8.87
CA THR A 177 7.54 23.15 8.59
C THR A 177 6.95 23.93 7.40
N ALA A 178 6.98 25.27 7.43
CA ALA A 178 6.41 26.15 6.39
C ALA A 178 6.85 25.83 4.95
N LEU A 179 8.08 25.32 4.77
CA LEU A 179 8.61 24.90 3.47
C LEU A 179 7.88 23.66 2.89
N GLN A 180 7.42 22.74 3.75
CA GLN A 180 6.67 21.55 3.37
C GLN A 180 5.23 21.90 2.98
N SER A 181 4.62 22.88 3.64
CA SER A 181 3.28 23.40 3.28
C SER A 181 3.28 24.08 1.90
N ALA A 182 4.32 24.87 1.57
CA ALA A 182 4.45 25.51 0.27
C ALA A 182 4.63 24.50 -0.90
N GLN A 183 5.32 23.38 -0.66
CA GLN A 183 5.49 22.32 -1.67
C GLN A 183 4.19 21.56 -1.97
N ASN A 184 3.29 21.43 -0.99
CA ASN A 184 2.00 20.79 -1.17
C ASN A 184 0.97 21.69 -1.88
N PHE A 185 1.09 23.01 -1.81
CA PHE A 185 0.18 23.94 -2.52
C PHE A 185 0.14 23.70 -4.04
N PHE A 186 1.24 23.23 -4.63
CA PHE A 186 1.33 22.90 -6.06
C PHE A 186 1.02 21.43 -6.38
N ALA A 187 0.80 20.59 -5.37
CA ALA A 187 0.35 19.21 -5.53
C ALA A 187 -1.18 19.18 -5.37
N LEU A 188 -1.90 18.89 -6.46
CA LEU A 188 -3.35 18.63 -6.40
C LEU A 188 -3.70 17.28 -5.74
N GLY A 189 -2.71 16.53 -5.27
CA GLY A 189 -2.91 15.29 -4.51
C GLY A 189 -3.26 15.63 -3.07
N GLY A 190 -4.48 15.29 -2.65
CA GLY A 190 -5.03 15.55 -1.32
C GLY A 190 -4.22 14.90 -0.20
N ARG A 191 -3.19 15.60 0.27
CA ARG A 191 -2.56 15.33 1.56
C ARG A 191 -3.32 16.12 2.61
N SER A 192 -3.83 15.43 3.61
CA SER A 192 -4.56 16.04 4.72
C SER A 192 -3.69 17.12 5.38
N SER A 193 -4.33 18.22 5.80
CA SER A 193 -3.65 19.22 6.60
C SER A 193 -3.36 18.64 7.99
N PRO A 194 -2.17 18.88 8.57
CA PRO A 194 -1.88 18.47 9.95
C PRO A 194 -2.92 19.03 10.95
N GLU A 195 -3.44 20.22 10.65
CA GLU A 195 -4.47 20.93 11.42
C GLU A 195 -5.80 20.16 11.45
N GLU A 196 -6.25 19.59 10.33
CA GLU A 196 -7.44 18.72 10.29
C GLU A 196 -7.25 17.45 11.11
N ALA A 197 -6.06 16.82 11.02
CA ALA A 197 -5.74 15.64 11.80
C ALA A 197 -5.76 15.97 13.30
N GLU A 198 -5.08 17.04 13.70
CA GLU A 198 -5.02 17.49 15.09
C GLU A 198 -6.40 17.81 15.67
N GLN A 199 -7.26 18.50 14.91
CA GLN A 199 -8.64 18.76 15.34
C GLN A 199 -9.42 17.46 15.60
N ILE A 200 -9.24 16.44 14.77
CA ILE A 200 -9.92 15.15 14.95
C ILE A 200 -9.34 14.40 16.16
N LEU A 201 -8.02 14.43 16.39
CA LEU A 201 -7.42 13.85 17.60
C LEU A 201 -7.93 14.52 18.88
N TYR A 202 -8.00 15.85 18.92
CA TYR A 202 -8.53 16.56 20.10
C TYR A 202 -10.02 16.30 20.35
N ASN A 203 -10.81 16.12 19.30
CA ASN A 203 -12.24 15.86 19.41
C ASN A 203 -12.57 14.40 19.77
N ALA A 204 -11.64 13.48 19.52
CA ALA A 204 -11.79 12.08 19.90
C ALA A 204 -11.77 11.95 21.44
N ARG A 205 -12.77 11.28 22.02
CA ARG A 205 -12.85 11.01 23.46
C ARG A 205 -11.94 9.84 23.85
N GLY A 206 -10.64 10.01 23.65
CA GLY A 206 -9.62 8.99 23.80
C GLY A 206 -9.09 8.54 22.45
N PHE A 207 -7.77 8.48 22.33
CA PHE A 207 -7.09 8.07 21.12
C PHE A 207 -7.12 6.53 20.98
N SER A 208 -7.44 6.04 19.79
CA SER A 208 -7.21 4.66 19.38
C SER A 208 -6.97 4.64 17.88
N GLY A 209 -5.83 4.10 17.46
CA GLY A 209 -5.45 4.20 16.06
C GLY A 209 -4.20 3.43 15.68
N ILE A 210 -3.88 3.53 14.40
CA ILE A 210 -2.76 2.91 13.73
C ILE A 210 -1.87 4.03 13.18
N VAL A 211 -0.58 3.96 13.45
CA VAL A 211 0.40 4.93 12.98
C VAL A 211 1.49 4.20 12.23
N GLY A 212 1.80 4.64 11.01
CA GLY A 212 2.86 4.10 10.18
C GLY A 212 3.95 5.13 9.94
N PHE A 213 5.21 4.77 10.12
CA PHE A 213 6.33 5.66 9.84
C PHE A 213 7.62 4.89 9.56
N ARG A 214 8.67 5.61 9.13
CA ARG A 214 9.97 5.03 8.83
C ARG A 214 10.72 4.69 10.12
N SER A 215 11.31 3.50 10.20
CA SER A 215 12.17 3.10 11.32
C SER A 215 13.34 4.06 11.49
N PRO A 216 13.61 4.55 12.72
CA PRO A 216 14.79 5.35 13.01
C PRO A 216 16.08 4.51 13.01
N PHE A 217 15.97 3.18 13.10
CA PHE A 217 17.11 2.26 13.18
C PHE A 217 17.57 1.76 11.80
N ASP A 218 16.65 1.67 10.83
CA ASP A 218 16.96 1.26 9.47
C ASP A 218 16.11 2.02 8.46
N SER A 219 16.80 2.62 7.49
CA SER A 219 16.23 3.44 6.44
C SER A 219 15.31 2.65 5.48
N GLY A 220 15.43 1.32 5.40
CA GLY A 220 14.59 0.46 4.57
C GLY A 220 13.40 -0.17 5.29
N ARG A 221 13.26 0.06 6.60
CA ARG A 221 12.27 -0.61 7.45
C ARG A 221 11.20 0.35 7.97
N SER A 222 10.05 -0.20 8.32
CA SER A 222 8.90 0.54 8.84
C SER A 222 8.64 0.24 10.30
N VAL A 223 8.05 1.22 10.98
CA VAL A 223 7.35 1.01 12.25
C VAL A 223 5.85 1.14 11.97
N VAL A 224 5.07 0.18 12.45
CA VAL A 224 3.62 0.29 12.51
C VAL A 224 3.21 0.14 13.97
N ALA A 225 2.54 1.14 14.52
CA ALA A 225 2.11 1.17 15.90
C ALA A 225 0.58 1.12 15.99
N LEU A 226 0.04 0.12 16.67
CA LEU A 226 -1.36 0.09 17.10
C LEU A 226 -1.37 0.52 18.55
N ILE A 227 -1.87 1.73 18.78
CA ILE A 227 -1.79 2.39 20.07
C ILE A 227 -3.16 2.97 20.44
N ALA A 228 -3.48 2.90 21.73
CA ALA A 228 -4.71 3.43 22.28
C ALA A 228 -4.50 3.94 23.70
N ASP A 229 -5.29 4.92 24.15
CA ASP A 229 -5.26 5.40 25.54
C ASP A 229 -5.66 4.29 26.51
N ASP A 230 -6.66 3.48 26.15
CA ASP A 230 -6.95 2.19 26.77
C ASP A 230 -6.47 1.04 25.86
N PRO A 231 -5.38 0.35 26.21
CA PRO A 231 -4.89 -0.81 25.47
C PRO A 231 -5.91 -1.95 25.32
N ASN A 232 -6.99 -1.97 26.11
CA ASN A 232 -8.06 -2.96 25.96
C ASN A 232 -8.94 -2.72 24.72
N ALA A 233 -8.84 -1.56 24.08
CA ALA A 233 -9.51 -1.27 22.81
C ALA A 233 -8.75 -1.81 21.57
N LEU A 234 -7.48 -2.20 21.72
CA LEU A 234 -6.64 -2.67 20.59
C LEU A 234 -7.24 -3.86 19.81
N PRO A 235 -7.89 -4.87 20.45
CA PRO A 235 -8.53 -5.95 19.71
C PRO A 235 -9.61 -5.48 18.74
N GLN A 236 -10.31 -4.37 19.05
CA GLN A 236 -11.31 -3.80 18.16
C GLN A 236 -10.69 -3.23 16.88
N LEU A 237 -9.51 -2.60 16.98
CA LEU A 237 -8.76 -2.15 15.80
C LEU A 237 -8.35 -3.34 14.92
N VAL A 238 -7.85 -4.42 15.54
CA VAL A 238 -7.42 -5.63 14.82
C VAL A 238 -8.60 -6.32 14.14
N ASN A 239 -9.71 -6.49 14.84
CA ASN A 239 -10.93 -7.08 14.30
C ASN A 239 -11.57 -6.19 13.23
N GLY A 240 -11.54 -4.87 13.40
CA GLY A 240 -12.01 -3.91 12.41
C GLY A 240 -11.29 -4.03 11.07
N MET A 241 -10.00 -4.35 11.05
CA MET A 241 -9.27 -4.60 9.80
C MET A 241 -9.78 -5.79 8.98
N ALA A 242 -10.55 -6.71 9.57
CA ALA A 242 -11.18 -7.81 8.83
C ALA A 242 -12.44 -7.36 8.06
N ASP A 243 -13.07 -6.26 8.48
CA ASP A 243 -14.20 -5.68 7.76
C ASP A 243 -13.72 -4.91 6.54
N THR A 244 -14.30 -5.19 5.37
CA THR A 244 -13.85 -4.61 4.10
C THR A 244 -14.07 -3.09 4.02
N LYS A 245 -15.11 -2.56 4.68
CA LYS A 245 -15.40 -1.13 4.72
C LYS A 245 -14.39 -0.41 5.61
N ILE A 246 -14.10 -0.95 6.80
CA ILE A 246 -13.11 -0.37 7.72
C ILE A 246 -11.70 -0.50 7.13
N ASN A 247 -11.36 -1.65 6.53
CA ASN A 247 -10.06 -1.85 5.88
C ASN A 247 -9.80 -0.81 4.79
N ALA A 248 -10.80 -0.54 3.94
CA ALA A 248 -10.70 0.47 2.89
C ALA A 248 -10.50 1.90 3.43
N GLN A 249 -10.88 2.16 4.69
CA GLN A 249 -10.69 3.45 5.34
C GLN A 249 -9.30 3.62 5.96
N ILE A 250 -8.52 2.55 6.14
CA ILE A 250 -7.17 2.60 6.72
C ILE A 250 -6.16 2.88 5.61
N GLN A 251 -5.63 4.10 5.57
CA GLN A 251 -4.75 4.59 4.52
C GLN A 251 -3.71 5.57 5.08
N GLY A 252 -2.73 5.93 4.26
CA GLY A 252 -1.77 6.99 4.62
C GLY A 252 -0.84 6.57 5.75
N ASP A 253 -0.60 7.45 6.71
CA ASP A 253 0.39 7.23 7.77
C ASP A 253 -0.19 7.32 9.19
N LEU A 254 -1.44 7.74 9.31
CA LEU A 254 -2.16 7.82 10.57
C LEU A 254 -3.64 7.50 10.32
N ALA A 255 -4.17 6.49 10.99
CA ALA A 255 -5.58 6.13 10.96
C ALA A 255 -6.13 6.09 12.39
N VAL A 256 -7.12 6.93 12.68
CA VAL A 256 -7.72 7.07 14.01
C VAL A 256 -9.18 6.64 13.97
N THR A 257 -9.65 5.94 15.01
CA THR A 257 -11.07 5.58 15.10
C THR A 257 -11.94 6.78 15.51
N ASP A 258 -13.11 6.90 14.90
CA ASP A 258 -14.14 7.88 15.28
C ASP A 258 -15.33 7.25 16.05
N GLY A 259 -15.23 5.95 16.37
CA GLY A 259 -16.27 5.16 17.03
C GLY A 259 -17.19 4.36 16.08
N GLU A 260 -17.36 4.80 14.83
CA GLU A 260 -18.15 4.07 13.81
C GLU A 260 -17.29 3.57 12.64
N GLY A 261 -16.09 4.13 12.45
CA GLY A 261 -15.13 3.74 11.44
C GLY A 261 -13.73 4.26 11.72
N MET A 262 -12.95 4.41 10.66
CA MET A 262 -11.59 4.94 10.70
C MET A 262 -11.49 6.19 9.83
N THR A 263 -10.83 7.21 10.35
CA THR A 263 -10.42 8.38 9.57
C THR A 263 -8.92 8.35 9.38
N SER A 264 -8.48 8.44 8.13
CA SER A 264 -7.07 8.35 7.76
C SER A 264 -6.49 9.67 7.27
N PHE A 265 -5.22 9.86 7.55
CA PHE A 265 -4.45 11.05 7.24
C PHE A 265 -3.11 10.67 6.61
N ALA A 266 -2.56 11.60 5.84
CA ALA A 266 -1.23 11.53 5.27
C ALA A 266 -0.44 12.78 5.69
N VAL A 267 0.17 12.74 6.86
CA VAL A 267 0.76 13.89 7.55
C VAL A 267 2.28 13.95 7.39
N GLY A 268 2.97 12.85 7.64
CA GLY A 268 4.42 12.70 7.69
C GLY A 268 5.10 12.61 6.32
N PRO A 269 6.45 12.59 6.32
CA PRO A 269 7.23 12.43 5.11
C PRO A 269 7.11 11.00 4.56
N THR A 270 7.09 10.88 3.24
CA THR A 270 7.11 9.59 2.55
C THR A 270 8.50 9.24 2.04
N TYR A 271 8.80 7.95 1.95
CA TYR A 271 10.02 7.37 1.41
C TYR A 271 9.69 6.23 0.46
N TRP A 272 10.64 5.85 -0.38
CA TRP A 272 10.46 4.75 -1.32
C TRP A 272 11.13 3.49 -0.79
N VAL A 273 10.41 2.38 -0.84
CA VAL A 273 10.93 1.03 -0.63
C VAL A 273 11.02 0.34 -1.98
N GLY A 274 12.09 -0.44 -2.19
CA GLY A 274 12.33 -1.17 -3.44
C GLY A 274 13.07 -0.37 -4.52
N SER A 275 12.97 -0.82 -5.77
CA SER A 275 13.68 -0.25 -6.91
C SER A 275 12.71 0.24 -7.98
N LEU A 276 12.61 1.56 -8.15
CA LEU A 276 11.85 2.19 -9.23
C LEU A 276 12.80 2.86 -10.22
N PRO A 277 12.70 2.58 -11.54
CA PRO A 277 13.50 3.26 -12.55
C PRO A 277 13.34 4.78 -12.48
N VAL A 278 14.41 5.51 -12.80
CA VAL A 278 14.44 6.97 -12.69
C VAL A 278 13.37 7.63 -13.56
N TRP A 279 13.14 7.14 -14.78
CA TRP A 279 12.12 7.66 -15.68
C TRP A 279 10.71 7.53 -15.09
N MET A 280 10.44 6.44 -14.37
CA MET A 280 9.15 6.17 -13.73
C MET A 280 8.96 7.05 -12.49
N ARG A 281 10.03 7.31 -11.72
CA ARG A 281 10.01 8.30 -10.62
C ARG A 281 9.65 9.69 -11.11
N VAL A 282 10.21 10.11 -12.25
CA VAL A 282 9.91 11.41 -12.88
C VAL A 282 8.45 11.42 -13.36
N ALA A 283 8.01 10.39 -14.08
CA ALA A 283 6.63 10.27 -14.53
C ALA A 283 5.63 10.33 -13.36
N TYR A 284 5.92 9.62 -12.26
CA TYR A 284 5.12 9.64 -11.04
C TYR A 284 5.06 11.05 -10.43
N TRP A 285 6.20 11.73 -10.31
CA TRP A 285 6.26 13.10 -9.78
C TRP A 285 5.43 14.09 -10.62
N PHE A 286 5.46 13.98 -11.95
CA PHE A 286 4.61 14.77 -12.84
C PHE A 286 3.13 14.41 -12.70
N SER A 287 2.79 13.13 -12.53
CA SER A 287 1.40 12.67 -12.38
C SER A 287 0.73 13.25 -11.14
N GLN A 288 1.49 13.45 -10.04
CA GLN A 288 0.99 14.10 -8.83
C GLN A 288 0.81 15.62 -8.97
N ARG A 289 1.35 16.22 -10.04
CA ARG A 289 1.39 17.68 -10.24
C ARG A 289 0.87 18.05 -11.63
N PRO A 290 -0.44 17.88 -11.90
CA PRO A 290 -1.02 18.10 -13.22
C PRO A 290 -0.76 19.51 -13.77
N ILE A 291 -0.74 20.53 -12.91
CA ILE A 291 -0.46 21.91 -13.30
C ILE A 291 0.98 22.06 -13.80
N LEU A 292 1.97 21.47 -13.10
CA LEU A 292 3.37 21.51 -13.56
C LEU A 292 3.55 20.71 -14.84
N MET A 293 2.84 19.59 -14.98
CA MET A 293 2.83 18.83 -16.22
C MET A 293 2.30 19.68 -17.39
N ALA A 294 1.15 20.34 -17.21
CA ALA A 294 0.57 21.23 -18.21
C ALA A 294 1.49 22.42 -18.54
N ALA A 295 2.08 23.05 -17.52
CA ALA A 295 3.02 24.15 -17.69
C ALA A 295 4.28 23.72 -18.45
N SER A 296 4.82 22.53 -18.14
CA SER A 296 5.97 21.98 -18.87
C SER A 296 5.66 21.68 -20.33
N GLY A 297 4.45 21.18 -20.63
CA GLY A 297 3.99 20.95 -21.99
C GLY A 297 3.81 22.25 -22.77
N LEU A 298 3.26 23.29 -22.14
CA LEU A 298 3.12 24.62 -22.74
C LEU A 298 4.48 25.27 -23.00
N LEU A 299 5.42 25.13 -22.08
CA LEU A 299 6.79 25.62 -22.25
C LEU A 299 7.49 24.90 -23.41
N LEU A 300 7.34 23.57 -23.51
CA LEU A 300 7.87 22.78 -24.62
C LEU A 300 7.26 23.22 -25.96
N ALA A 301 5.94 23.44 -26.01
CA ALA A 301 5.25 23.93 -27.19
C ALA A 301 5.77 25.31 -27.62
N LEU A 302 5.96 26.24 -26.68
CA LEU A 302 6.55 27.56 -26.96
C LEU A 302 7.99 27.47 -27.45
N LEU A 303 8.80 26.57 -26.88
CA LEU A 303 10.18 26.35 -27.29
C LEU A 303 10.31 25.74 -28.68
N LEU A 304 9.35 24.93 -29.12
CA LEU A 304 9.35 24.36 -30.47
C LEU A 304 8.72 25.31 -31.50
N ALA A 305 7.58 25.92 -31.15
CA ALA A 305 6.85 26.81 -32.04
C ALA A 305 7.56 28.16 -32.25
N GLY A 306 8.21 28.70 -31.21
CA GLY A 306 8.90 30.00 -31.28
C GLY A 306 9.97 30.04 -32.37
N PRO A 307 11.01 29.18 -32.32
CA PRO A 307 12.05 29.12 -33.34
C PRO A 307 11.50 28.83 -34.73
N ALA A 308 10.54 27.91 -34.86
CA ALA A 308 9.90 27.60 -36.13
C ALA A 308 9.18 28.81 -36.73
N TYR A 309 8.42 29.55 -35.90
CA TYR A 309 7.75 30.78 -36.31
C TYR A 309 8.75 31.86 -36.73
N PHE A 310 9.81 32.09 -35.94
CA PHE A 310 10.84 33.06 -36.30
C PHE A 310 11.57 32.70 -37.59
N TYR A 311 11.88 31.41 -37.79
CA TYR A 311 12.55 30.93 -39.01
C TYR A 311 11.66 31.11 -40.24
N LEU A 312 10.40 30.65 -40.19
CA LEU A 312 9.44 30.77 -41.30
C LEU A 312 9.11 32.22 -41.62
N ASN A 313 8.94 33.07 -40.61
CA ASN A 313 8.66 34.49 -40.81
C ASN A 313 9.87 35.22 -41.42
N ARG A 314 11.10 34.86 -41.02
CA ARG A 314 12.32 35.40 -41.63
C ARG A 314 12.46 34.97 -43.09
N GLN A 315 12.07 33.74 -43.44
CA GLN A 315 12.08 33.26 -44.82
C GLN A 315 10.99 33.93 -45.67
N ALA A 316 9.78 34.12 -45.15
CA ALA A 316 8.70 34.82 -45.84
C ALA A 316 9.09 36.28 -46.16
N ARG A 317 9.71 36.99 -45.19
CA ARG A 317 10.20 38.36 -45.40
C ARG A 317 11.31 38.45 -46.45
N ARG A 318 12.16 37.43 -46.58
CA ARG A 318 13.16 37.39 -47.67
C ARG A 318 12.48 37.29 -49.03
N ARG A 319 11.53 36.37 -49.19
CA ARG A 319 10.81 36.18 -50.46
C ARG A 319 10.00 37.40 -50.92
N LEU A 320 9.44 38.16 -49.98
CA LEU A 320 8.69 39.38 -50.31
C LEU A 320 9.61 40.53 -50.74
N ARG A 321 10.81 40.66 -50.16
CA ARG A 321 11.81 41.65 -50.60
C ARG A 321 12.33 41.33 -52.00
N ASP A 322 12.56 40.06 -52.30
CA ASP A 322 12.96 39.61 -53.64
C ASP A 322 11.86 39.79 -54.70
N ALA A 323 10.59 39.98 -54.28
CA ALA A 323 9.44 40.20 -55.18
C ALA A 323 9.10 41.69 -55.38
N ASP A 324 9.46 42.57 -54.44
CA ASP A 324 9.33 44.04 -54.59
C ASP A 324 10.51 44.65 -55.38
N GLU A 325 11.64 43.94 -55.49
CA GLU A 325 12.83 44.36 -56.26
C GLU A 325 12.82 43.82 -57.71
N ALA A 326 11.78 43.08 -58.11
CA ALA A 326 11.55 42.57 -59.47
C ALA A 326 10.45 43.36 -60.19
#